data_AF-F2J5M7-F1
#
_entry.id   AF-F2J5M7-F1
#
_cell.length_a   1.000
_cell.length_b   1.000
_cell.length_c   1.000
_cell.angle_alpha   90.00
_cell.angle_beta   90.00
_cell.angle_gamma   90.00
#
_symmetry.space_group_name_H-M   'P 1'
#
loop_
_entity.id
_entity.type
_entity.pdbx_description
1 polymer ?
#
loop_
_entity_poly.entity_id
_entity_poly.type
_entity_poly.pdbx_seq_one_letter_code
_entity_poly.pdbx_strand_id
1 'polypeptide(L)'
;MSKIAGSEVRVRSCALGAPALGADNDVLADTALDASETTVVTAFDGQPDVARNVTVKGNDANVSGDVVVAGTNIEGQAISETIALNGSTLVAGTKAFLTVTQVTLPPYDTADTERVRVGLGAKLGLPLALSRNTVLAAYLDGVREGTAPTVAVSASALEANTATLNSALDGSAVIIDLYETL
;
A
#
# COMPACT_ATOMS: atom_id res chain seq x y z
N MET A 1 4.64 20.98 -21.76
CA MET A 1 3.75 21.47 -22.84
C MET A 1 3.06 22.73 -22.33
N SER A 2 3.21 23.89 -22.97
CA SER A 2 2.56 25.13 -22.49
C SER A 2 1.04 24.99 -22.62
N LYS A 3 0.30 25.30 -21.54
CA LYS A 3 -1.17 25.30 -21.55
C LYS A 3 -1.68 26.38 -22.49
N ILE A 4 -2.71 26.05 -23.29
CA ILE A 4 -3.40 27.00 -24.16
C ILE A 4 -4.09 28.06 -23.27
N ALA A 5 -3.99 29.34 -23.67
CA ALA A 5 -4.65 30.43 -22.96
C ALA A 5 -6.16 30.12 -22.80
N GLY A 6 -6.64 30.08 -21.56
CA GLY A 6 -8.03 29.74 -21.21
C GLY A 6 -8.28 28.32 -20.68
N SER A 7 -7.26 27.46 -20.56
CA SER A 7 -7.46 26.14 -19.94
C SER A 7 -7.53 26.24 -18.41
N GLU A 8 -8.65 25.83 -17.82
CA GLU A 8 -8.82 25.74 -16.37
C GLU A 8 -8.33 24.40 -15.81
N VAL A 9 -7.92 24.38 -14.54
CA VAL A 9 -7.60 23.15 -13.82
C VAL A 9 -8.91 22.47 -13.42
N ARG A 10 -9.17 21.27 -13.98
CA ARG A 10 -10.37 20.50 -13.66
C ARG A 10 -10.14 19.66 -12.40
N VAL A 11 -11.12 19.67 -11.49
CA VAL A 11 -11.17 18.70 -10.38
C VAL A 11 -11.46 17.32 -10.96
N ARG A 12 -10.62 16.35 -10.60
CA ARG A 12 -10.78 14.94 -10.92
C ARG A 12 -11.25 14.19 -9.69
N SER A 13 -12.41 13.54 -9.81
CA SER A 13 -12.90 12.59 -8.83
C SER A 13 -12.36 11.20 -9.16
N CYS A 14 -11.58 10.64 -8.24
CA CYS A 14 -10.97 9.32 -8.37
C CYS A 14 -11.72 8.33 -7.47
N ALA A 15 -12.47 7.40 -8.06
CA ALA A 15 -13.05 6.28 -7.32
C ALA A 15 -11.95 5.23 -7.06
N LEU A 16 -11.63 4.99 -5.79
CA LEU A 16 -10.56 4.08 -5.37
C LEU A 16 -11.09 2.69 -4.97
N GLY A 17 -12.29 2.36 -5.41
CA GLY A 17 -12.98 1.11 -5.07
C GLY A 17 -13.69 1.17 -3.72
N ALA A 18 -13.95 0.01 -3.14
CA ALA A 18 -14.66 -0.13 -1.87
C ALA A 18 -13.91 -1.07 -0.90
N PRO A 19 -12.64 -0.74 -0.56
CA PRO A 19 -11.82 -1.62 0.24
C PRO A 19 -12.32 -1.68 1.69
N ALA A 20 -12.27 -2.88 2.27
CA ALA A 20 -12.35 -3.04 3.71
C ALA A 20 -10.95 -2.89 4.35
N LEU A 21 -10.91 -2.63 5.65
CA LEU A 21 -9.66 -2.69 6.40
C LEU A 21 -9.04 -4.08 6.24
N GLY A 22 -7.77 -4.12 5.83
CA GLY A 22 -7.07 -5.38 5.59
C GLY A 22 -6.66 -6.05 6.90
N ALA A 23 -6.57 -7.38 6.87
CA ALA A 23 -5.97 -8.18 7.93
C ALA A 23 -4.45 -8.31 7.74
N ASP A 24 -3.75 -8.70 8.80
CA ASP A 24 -2.29 -8.87 8.80
C ASP A 24 -1.80 -10.02 7.89
N ASN A 25 -2.70 -10.86 7.38
CA ASN A 25 -2.40 -12.09 6.64
C ASN A 25 -3.21 -12.21 5.34
N ASP A 26 -3.71 -11.11 4.79
CA ASP A 26 -4.51 -11.11 3.56
C ASP A 26 -3.75 -11.58 2.32
N VAL A 27 -2.42 -11.45 2.29
CA VAL A 27 -1.58 -11.84 1.14
C VAL A 27 -0.79 -13.11 1.44
N LEU A 28 -0.09 -13.13 2.57
CA LEU A 28 0.73 -14.25 3.02
C LEU A 28 0.38 -14.59 4.47
N ALA A 29 -0.05 -15.82 4.70
CA ALA A 29 -0.27 -16.36 6.03
C ALA A 29 1.04 -16.51 6.83
N ASP A 30 0.90 -16.95 8.06
CA ASP A 30 2.02 -17.19 8.98
C ASP A 30 3.03 -18.18 8.39
N THR A 31 4.16 -17.66 7.90
CA THR A 31 5.14 -18.41 7.10
C THR A 31 6.45 -18.56 7.86
N ALA A 32 6.95 -19.80 7.93
CA ALA A 32 8.25 -20.15 8.51
C ALA A 32 9.42 -19.48 7.79
N LEU A 33 10.28 -18.85 8.58
CA LEU A 33 11.58 -18.38 8.13
C LEU A 33 12.57 -19.56 8.14
N ASP A 34 13.50 -19.56 7.20
CA ASP A 34 14.60 -20.53 7.16
C ASP A 34 15.75 -20.09 8.08
N ALA A 35 16.63 -21.02 8.44
CA ALA A 35 17.75 -20.78 9.36
C ALA A 35 18.91 -19.98 8.76
N SER A 36 19.06 -19.98 7.44
CA SER A 36 20.26 -19.41 6.80
C SER A 36 19.97 -18.81 5.43
N GLU A 37 18.92 -19.25 4.76
CA GLU A 37 18.54 -18.77 3.44
C GLU A 37 17.33 -17.85 3.50
N THR A 38 17.17 -17.01 2.48
CA THR A 38 15.93 -16.25 2.32
C THR A 38 14.81 -17.17 1.82
N THR A 39 13.62 -17.06 2.42
CA THR A 39 12.43 -17.79 1.94
C THR A 39 11.77 -17.00 0.80
N VAL A 40 11.73 -17.57 -0.40
CA VAL A 40 11.05 -16.98 -1.56
C VAL A 40 9.66 -17.58 -1.74
N VAL A 41 8.64 -16.72 -1.69
CA VAL A 41 7.24 -17.09 -1.87
C VAL A 41 6.69 -16.48 -3.15
N THR A 42 6.02 -17.28 -3.97
CA THR A 42 5.43 -16.87 -5.27
C THR A 42 3.96 -17.31 -5.44
N ALA A 43 3.39 -17.95 -4.41
CA ALA A 43 1.98 -18.32 -4.34
C ALA A 43 1.37 -17.69 -3.09
N PHE A 44 0.19 -17.09 -3.23
CA PHE A 44 -0.44 -16.26 -2.21
C PHE A 44 -1.91 -16.63 -2.04
N ASP A 45 -2.41 -16.50 -0.82
CA ASP A 45 -3.81 -16.80 -0.48
C ASP A 45 -4.76 -15.68 -0.93
N GLY A 46 -4.23 -14.47 -1.08
CA GLY A 46 -4.96 -13.30 -1.52
C GLY A 46 -4.08 -12.29 -2.25
N GLN A 47 -4.75 -11.25 -2.76
CA GLN A 47 -4.17 -10.16 -3.52
C GLN A 47 -4.85 -8.85 -3.09
N PRO A 48 -4.19 -7.70 -3.28
CA PRO A 48 -4.84 -6.41 -3.13
C PRO A 48 -6.14 -6.35 -3.96
N ASP A 49 -7.25 -5.97 -3.31
CA ASP A 49 -8.55 -5.75 -3.92
C ASP A 49 -8.59 -4.47 -4.76
N VAL A 50 -7.79 -3.50 -4.35
CA VAL A 50 -7.47 -2.25 -5.05
C VAL A 50 -5.98 -1.96 -4.88
N ALA A 51 -5.43 -1.03 -5.65
CA ALA A 51 -4.05 -0.60 -5.44
C ALA A 51 -3.91 0.00 -4.02
N ARG A 52 -3.14 -0.66 -3.15
CA ARG A 52 -2.95 -0.24 -1.75
C ARG A 52 -1.64 -0.77 -1.19
N ASN A 53 -1.17 -0.20 -0.09
CA ASN A 53 0.06 -0.68 0.52
C ASN A 53 -0.10 -2.07 1.14
N VAL A 54 1.00 -2.81 1.19
CA VAL A 54 1.10 -4.03 1.98
C VAL A 54 1.61 -3.73 3.40
N THR A 55 1.39 -4.67 4.31
CA THR A 55 1.91 -4.62 5.68
C THR A 55 2.70 -5.89 5.97
N VAL A 56 3.69 -5.80 6.85
CA VAL A 56 4.47 -6.96 7.32
C VAL A 56 4.45 -7.01 8.84
N LYS A 57 4.45 -8.21 9.41
CA LYS A 57 4.45 -8.42 10.86
C LYS A 57 5.04 -9.76 11.23
N GLY A 58 5.93 -9.76 12.22
CA GLY A 58 6.42 -10.98 12.87
C GLY A 58 5.39 -11.58 13.83
N ASN A 59 5.57 -12.84 14.20
CA ASN A 59 4.80 -13.47 15.27
C ASN A 59 5.36 -13.18 16.67
N ASP A 60 6.63 -12.78 16.78
CA ASP A 60 7.33 -12.52 18.04
C ASP A 60 8.17 -11.23 17.98
N ALA A 61 8.55 -10.69 19.14
CA ALA A 61 9.34 -9.47 19.26
C ALA A 61 10.76 -9.59 18.66
N ASN A 62 11.33 -10.79 18.57
CA ASN A 62 12.68 -11.00 18.04
C ASN A 62 12.74 -11.11 16.51
N VAL A 63 11.59 -11.21 15.84
CA VAL A 63 11.53 -11.29 14.37
C VAL A 63 12.03 -9.97 13.76
N SER A 64 13.14 -10.03 13.03
CA SER A 64 13.80 -8.88 12.44
C SER A 64 14.22 -9.13 10.99
N GLY A 65 14.86 -8.15 10.36
CA GLY A 65 15.29 -8.22 8.96
C GLY A 65 14.32 -7.60 7.97
N ASP A 66 14.64 -7.74 6.69
CA ASP A 66 13.97 -7.05 5.59
C ASP A 66 13.09 -8.00 4.79
N VAL A 67 11.82 -7.65 4.64
CA VAL A 67 10.89 -8.32 3.71
C VAL A 67 10.89 -7.55 2.39
N VAL A 68 11.21 -8.23 1.30
CA VAL A 68 11.14 -7.63 -0.05
C VAL A 68 9.86 -8.10 -0.73
N VAL A 69 9.00 -7.15 -1.11
CA VAL A 69 7.76 -7.41 -1.82
C VAL A 69 7.90 -6.90 -3.25
N ALA A 70 7.72 -7.78 -4.23
CA ALA A 70 7.66 -7.43 -5.64
C ALA A 70 6.26 -7.69 -6.19
N GLY A 71 5.83 -6.86 -7.14
CA GLY A 71 4.50 -6.91 -7.70
C GLY A 71 4.29 -5.84 -8.76
N THR A 72 3.05 -5.41 -8.96
CA THR A 72 2.73 -4.34 -9.91
C THR A 72 2.00 -3.16 -9.28
N ASN A 73 2.21 -1.97 -9.82
CA ASN A 73 1.41 -0.80 -9.50
C ASN A 73 0.05 -0.80 -10.24
N ILE A 74 -0.74 0.28 -10.08
CA ILE A 74 -2.07 0.42 -10.71
C ILE A 74 -2.03 0.45 -12.26
N GLU A 75 -0.88 0.78 -12.85
CA GLU A 75 -0.65 0.73 -14.31
C GLU A 75 -0.12 -0.62 -14.79
N GLY A 76 0.05 -1.60 -13.90
CA GLY A 76 0.62 -2.91 -14.22
C GLY A 76 2.15 -2.91 -14.39
N GLN A 77 2.83 -1.81 -14.04
CA GLN A 77 4.29 -1.74 -14.08
C GLN A 77 4.88 -2.46 -12.88
N ALA A 78 5.98 -3.19 -13.09
CA ALA A 78 6.67 -3.89 -12.02
C ALA A 78 7.25 -2.90 -11.00
N ILE A 79 7.01 -3.17 -9.72
CA ILE A 79 7.52 -2.41 -8.58
C ILE A 79 8.06 -3.36 -7.51
N SER A 80 8.96 -2.84 -6.69
CA SER A 80 9.47 -3.52 -5.50
C SER A 80 9.55 -2.54 -4.32
N GLU A 81 9.32 -3.06 -3.12
CA GLU A 81 9.49 -2.40 -1.84
C GLU A 81 10.20 -3.31 -0.84
N THR A 82 11.17 -2.76 -0.11
CA THR A 82 11.77 -3.41 1.05
C THR A 82 11.15 -2.82 2.32
N ILE A 83 10.62 -3.67 3.19
CA ILE A 83 9.97 -3.28 4.45
C ILE A 83 10.68 -4.00 5.60
N ALA A 84 11.30 -3.22 6.48
CA ALA A 84 11.96 -3.75 7.67
C ALA A 84 10.92 -4.22 8.70
N LEU A 85 11.10 -5.44 9.22
CA LEU A 85 10.32 -5.99 10.32
C LEU A 85 10.65 -5.26 11.63
N ASN A 86 9.67 -5.20 12.52
CA ASN A 86 9.84 -4.64 13.87
C ASN A 86 9.18 -5.57 14.89
N GLY A 87 9.65 -6.82 14.95
CA GLY A 87 9.08 -7.87 15.77
C GLY A 87 7.60 -8.10 15.46
N SER A 88 6.79 -8.18 16.52
CA SER A 88 5.35 -8.35 16.44
C SER A 88 4.59 -7.05 16.16
N THR A 89 5.26 -5.94 15.87
CA THR A 89 4.61 -4.67 15.52
C THR A 89 4.29 -4.64 14.02
N LEU A 90 3.08 -4.23 13.66
CA LEU A 90 2.68 -4.10 12.26
C LEU A 90 3.47 -2.95 11.60
N VAL A 91 4.16 -3.24 10.50
CA VAL A 91 4.87 -2.23 9.71
C VAL A 91 4.18 -2.08 8.36
N ALA A 92 3.75 -0.85 8.05
CA ALA A 92 3.08 -0.53 6.80
C ALA A 92 4.07 -0.06 5.74
N GLY A 93 4.05 -0.69 4.57
CA GLY A 93 4.74 -0.22 3.38
C GLY A 93 4.27 1.16 2.95
N THR A 94 5.03 1.76 2.04
CA THR A 94 4.79 3.09 1.48
C THR A 94 4.26 3.04 0.06
N LYS A 95 4.54 1.95 -0.68
CA LYS A 95 4.13 1.78 -2.07
C LYS A 95 2.78 1.07 -2.16
N ALA A 96 1.93 1.51 -3.08
CA ALA A 96 0.66 0.87 -3.39
C ALA A 96 0.85 -0.21 -4.47
N PHE A 97 0.58 -1.45 -4.10
CA PHE A 97 0.58 -2.62 -4.97
C PHE A 97 -0.85 -2.89 -5.43
N LEU A 98 -1.02 -3.13 -6.73
CA LEU A 98 -2.24 -3.72 -7.30
C LEU A 98 -2.15 -5.25 -7.31
N THR A 99 -0.95 -5.81 -7.51
CA THR A 99 -0.69 -7.23 -7.38
C THR A 99 0.63 -7.45 -6.64
N VAL A 100 0.74 -8.58 -5.94
CA VAL A 100 1.96 -9.10 -5.34
C VAL A 100 2.33 -10.38 -6.08
N THR A 101 3.54 -10.41 -6.64
CA THR A 101 4.04 -11.54 -7.44
C THR A 101 5.13 -12.32 -6.74
N GLN A 102 5.82 -11.71 -5.78
CA GLN A 102 6.87 -12.37 -5.00
C GLN A 102 7.02 -11.68 -3.64
N VAL A 103 7.24 -12.47 -2.60
CA VAL A 103 7.68 -12.02 -1.29
C VAL A 103 8.95 -12.79 -0.95
N THR A 104 10.01 -12.07 -0.60
CA THR A 104 11.24 -12.65 -0.08
C THR A 104 11.33 -12.30 1.40
N LEU A 105 11.34 -13.33 2.25
CA LEU A 105 11.49 -13.20 3.69
C LEU A 105 12.95 -13.40 4.10
N PRO A 106 13.43 -12.72 5.17
CA PRO A 106 14.76 -12.95 5.70
C PRO A 106 14.86 -14.34 6.38
N PRO A 107 16.07 -14.87 6.59
CA PRO A 107 16.25 -15.95 7.55
C PRO A 107 15.87 -15.51 8.97
N TYR A 108 15.55 -16.45 9.85
CA TYR A 108 15.34 -16.15 11.27
C TYR A 108 16.63 -15.70 11.94
N ASP A 109 16.52 -14.83 12.95
CA ASP A 109 17.68 -14.32 13.70
C ASP A 109 17.95 -15.15 14.95
N THR A 110 16.89 -15.55 15.67
CA THR A 110 17.03 -16.21 16.98
C THR A 110 16.66 -17.69 16.94
N ALA A 111 15.49 -18.04 16.40
CA ALA A 111 14.97 -19.40 16.49
C ALA A 111 14.02 -19.79 15.34
N ASP A 112 13.93 -21.10 15.07
CA ASP A 112 13.06 -21.74 14.06
C ASP A 112 11.53 -21.62 14.34
N THR A 113 11.15 -20.81 15.34
CA THR A 113 9.77 -20.45 15.65
C THR A 113 9.35 -19.11 15.05
N GLU A 114 10.28 -18.37 14.44
CA GLU A 114 10.01 -17.07 13.84
C GLU A 114 9.17 -17.21 12.57
N ARG A 115 8.13 -16.38 12.48
CA ARG A 115 7.15 -16.42 11.40
C ARG A 115 6.82 -15.01 10.96
N VAL A 116 6.59 -14.84 9.66
CA VAL A 116 6.19 -13.57 9.07
C VAL A 116 4.88 -13.75 8.31
N ARG A 117 4.02 -12.74 8.42
CA ARG A 117 2.79 -12.60 7.63
C ARG A 117 2.80 -11.28 6.86
N VAL A 118 2.14 -11.29 5.70
CA VAL A 118 1.96 -10.11 4.85
C VAL A 118 0.48 -9.84 4.67
N GLY A 119 0.06 -8.62 5.01
CA GLY A 119 -1.31 -8.17 4.96
C GLY A 119 -1.52 -6.98 4.04
N LEU A 120 -2.72 -6.42 4.09
CA LEU A 120 -3.09 -5.22 3.35
C LEU A 120 -3.29 -4.03 4.30
N GLY A 121 -2.74 -2.87 3.94
CA GLY A 121 -2.82 -1.64 4.72
C GLY A 121 -3.90 -0.67 4.22
N ALA A 122 -4.08 0.45 4.93
CA ALA A 122 -5.13 1.44 4.62
C ALA A 122 -4.68 2.55 3.64
N LYS A 123 -3.43 2.55 3.18
CA LYS A 123 -2.95 3.55 2.22
C LYS A 123 -3.40 3.14 0.82
N LEU A 124 -4.34 3.86 0.24
CA LEU A 124 -4.86 3.60 -1.10
C LEU A 124 -4.04 4.34 -2.15
N GLY A 125 -3.70 3.66 -3.25
CA GLY A 125 -2.95 4.23 -4.37
C GLY A 125 -3.77 5.25 -5.14
N LEU A 126 -3.19 6.43 -5.39
CA LEU A 126 -3.77 7.43 -6.26
C LEU A 126 -3.44 7.11 -7.73
N PRO A 127 -4.39 7.28 -8.67
CA PRO A 127 -4.18 6.95 -10.08
C PRO A 127 -3.37 8.01 -10.86
N LEU A 128 -2.60 8.85 -10.16
CA LEU A 128 -1.82 9.96 -10.72
C LEU A 128 -0.55 10.18 -9.89
N ALA A 129 0.55 10.50 -10.58
CA ALA A 129 1.74 11.07 -9.96
C ALA A 129 1.51 12.54 -9.63
N LEU A 130 1.82 12.94 -8.39
CA LEU A 130 1.62 14.30 -7.91
C LEU A 130 2.95 14.90 -7.44
N SER A 131 3.26 16.13 -7.86
CA SER A 131 4.44 16.87 -7.39
C SER A 131 4.21 17.61 -6.07
N ARG A 132 2.95 17.74 -5.66
CA ARG A 132 2.50 18.29 -4.37
C ARG A 132 1.14 17.72 -4.01
N ASN A 133 0.75 17.81 -2.74
CA ASN A 133 -0.59 17.39 -2.33
C ASN A 133 -1.66 18.33 -2.94
N THR A 134 -2.46 17.79 -3.86
CA THR A 134 -3.57 18.47 -4.53
C THR A 134 -4.94 17.89 -4.18
N VAL A 135 -4.98 16.97 -3.21
CA VAL A 135 -6.24 16.39 -2.72
C VAL A 135 -7.05 17.49 -2.04
N LEU A 136 -8.30 17.62 -2.47
CA LEU A 136 -9.26 18.62 -2.02
C LEU A 136 -10.22 18.03 -0.97
N ALA A 137 -10.59 16.77 -1.15
CA ALA A 137 -11.51 16.05 -0.28
C ALA A 137 -11.39 14.53 -0.45
N ALA A 138 -11.68 13.81 0.62
CA ALA A 138 -11.96 12.39 0.61
C ALA A 138 -13.41 12.16 1.00
N TYR A 139 -14.01 11.12 0.43
CA TYR A 139 -15.37 10.71 0.72
C TYR A 139 -15.40 9.20 0.99
N LEU A 140 -16.13 8.80 2.01
CA LEU A 140 -16.45 7.40 2.34
C LEU A 140 -17.97 7.25 2.31
N ASP A 141 -18.48 6.31 1.51
CA ASP A 141 -19.92 6.13 1.26
C ASP A 141 -20.63 7.43 0.82
N GLY A 142 -19.94 8.25 0.02
CA GLY A 142 -20.43 9.56 -0.42
C GLY A 142 -20.42 10.66 0.65
N VAL A 143 -20.04 10.37 1.89
CA VAL A 143 -19.90 11.35 2.98
C VAL A 143 -18.49 11.93 2.96
N ARG A 144 -18.39 13.26 2.91
CA ARG A 144 -17.09 13.95 2.97
C ARG A 144 -16.45 13.78 4.35
N GLU A 145 -15.19 13.39 4.38
CA GLU A 145 -14.40 13.30 5.61
C GLU A 145 -14.29 14.68 6.29
N GLY A 146 -14.50 14.74 7.61
CA GLY A 146 -14.34 15.96 8.39
C GLY A 146 -12.87 16.38 8.58
N THR A 147 -11.96 15.41 8.49
CA THR A 147 -10.50 15.60 8.53
C THR A 147 -9.92 15.23 7.18
N ALA A 148 -9.00 16.04 6.65
CA ALA A 148 -8.35 15.74 5.39
C ALA A 148 -7.58 14.40 5.46
N PRO A 149 -7.53 13.62 4.37
CA PRO A 149 -6.75 12.40 4.33
C PRO A 149 -5.26 12.70 4.50
N THR A 150 -4.51 11.74 5.03
CA THR A 150 -3.05 11.78 4.98
C THR A 150 -2.61 11.38 3.58
N VAL A 151 -1.86 12.25 2.89
CA VAL A 151 -1.47 12.05 1.49
C VAL A 151 0.05 12.00 1.36
N ALA A 152 0.55 10.94 0.73
CA ALA A 152 1.91 10.87 0.22
C ALA A 152 1.91 11.19 -1.27
N VAL A 153 2.95 11.88 -1.74
CA VAL A 153 3.06 12.31 -3.14
C VAL A 153 4.45 11.99 -3.69
N SER A 154 4.50 11.70 -4.98
CA SER A 154 5.74 11.52 -5.73
C SER A 154 5.53 11.90 -7.19
N ALA A 155 6.41 12.76 -7.71
CA ALA A 155 6.36 13.19 -9.11
C ALA A 155 6.86 12.12 -10.09
N SER A 156 7.55 11.07 -9.62
CA SER A 156 8.23 10.08 -10.46
C SER A 156 7.83 8.64 -10.20
N ALA A 157 7.31 8.32 -9.02
CA ALA A 157 6.90 6.98 -8.63
C ALA A 157 5.40 6.96 -8.36
N LEU A 158 4.61 6.47 -9.32
CA LEU A 158 3.16 6.44 -9.23
C LEU A 158 2.70 5.68 -7.98
N GLU A 159 3.34 4.56 -7.68
CA GLU A 159 3.01 3.71 -6.53
C GLU A 159 3.27 4.38 -5.18
N ALA A 160 4.05 5.47 -5.13
CA ALA A 160 4.30 6.24 -3.91
C ALA A 160 3.29 7.39 -3.71
N ASN A 161 2.29 7.52 -4.57
CA ASN A 161 1.18 8.45 -4.39
C ASN A 161 0.04 7.72 -3.71
N THR A 162 -0.23 8.04 -2.45
CA THR A 162 -1.25 7.35 -1.65
C THR A 162 -2.08 8.32 -0.84
N ALA A 163 -3.32 7.93 -0.54
CA ALA A 163 -4.19 8.60 0.41
C ALA A 163 -4.67 7.62 1.48
N THR A 164 -4.59 8.02 2.74
CA THR A 164 -5.16 7.31 3.88
C THR A 164 -6.29 8.16 4.44
N LEU A 165 -7.50 7.61 4.48
CA LEU A 165 -8.65 8.29 5.09
C LEU A 165 -8.43 8.46 6.59
N ASN A 166 -9.14 9.42 7.20
CA ASN A 166 -9.15 9.56 8.64
C ASN A 166 -10.10 8.52 9.28
N SER A 167 -11.23 8.25 8.62
CA SER A 167 -12.09 7.12 8.94
C SER A 167 -11.45 5.79 8.53
N ALA A 168 -11.80 4.73 9.26
CA ALA A 168 -11.40 3.38 8.89
C ALA A 168 -12.10 2.93 7.60
N LEU A 169 -11.40 2.12 6.80
CA LEU A 169 -11.98 1.46 5.64
C LEU A 169 -12.96 0.38 6.09
N ASP A 170 -14.18 0.40 5.56
CA ASP A 170 -15.28 -0.47 6.01
C ASP A 170 -15.94 -1.27 4.87
N GLY A 171 -15.34 -1.26 3.68
CA GLY A 171 -15.91 -1.89 2.49
C GLY A 171 -16.88 -0.99 1.72
N SER A 172 -17.02 0.28 2.11
CA SER A 172 -17.80 1.27 1.37
C SER A 172 -16.96 1.97 0.31
N ALA A 173 -17.64 2.58 -0.68
CA ALA A 173 -16.98 3.28 -1.77
C ALA A 173 -16.13 4.46 -1.27
N VAL A 174 -14.89 4.54 -1.75
CA VAL A 174 -13.95 5.62 -1.46
C VAL A 174 -13.77 6.48 -2.71
N ILE A 175 -13.92 7.80 -2.56
CA ILE A 175 -13.67 8.78 -3.63
C ILE A 175 -12.69 9.84 -3.12
N ILE A 176 -11.68 10.13 -3.93
CA ILE A 176 -10.74 11.24 -3.71
C ILE A 176 -10.91 12.29 -4.80
N ASP A 177 -11.25 13.50 -4.41
CA ASP A 177 -11.25 14.66 -5.30
C ASP A 177 -9.89 15.35 -5.24
N LEU A 178 -9.27 15.55 -6.39
CA LEU A 178 -7.96 16.19 -6.51
C LEU A 178 -7.86 16.99 -7.81
N TYR A 179 -6.75 17.70 -8.00
CA TYR A 179 -6.40 18.27 -9.30
C TYR A 179 -5.00 17.86 -9.74
N GLU A 180 -4.78 17.78 -11.05
CA GLU A 180 -3.49 17.35 -11.60
C GLU A 180 -2.41 18.42 -11.42
N THR A 181 -1.23 17.99 -10.98
CA THR A 181 -0.02 18.80 -11.00
C THR A 181 0.68 18.58 -12.32
N LEU A 182 0.70 19.60 -13.17
CA LEU A 182 1.35 19.57 -14.49
C LEU A 182 2.82 19.16 -14.44
#